data_AF-A0A7G5DS70-F1
#
_entry.id   AF-A0A7G5DS70-F1
#
_cell.length_a   1.000
_cell.length_b   1.000
_cell.length_c   1.000
_cell.angle_alpha   90.00
_cell.angle_beta   90.00
_cell.angle_gamma   90.00
#
_symmetry.space_group_name_H-M   'P 1'
#
loop_
_entity.id
_entity.type
_entity.pdbx_description
1 polymer ?
#
loop_
_entity_poly.entity_id
_entity_poly.type
_entity_poly.pdbx_seq_one_letter_code
_entity_poly.pdbx_strand_id
1 'polypeptide(L)'
;MKPKQQGMVLLVSLVLLLMLTIIAITAASQSNLQLRISSNSQQQNTAFQAAESGLQRWANDYFSRTDADPSLVGVVDGDSPHWQFQASPSLATNLPLSEGMGITEPGLRVYRFEVRSVGEACGSNGGDCNVSAAHRQGFQNRSFSSNN
;
A
#
# COMPACT_ATOMS: atom_id res chain seq x y z
N MET A 1 48.34 56.05 25.52
CA MET A 1 48.85 54.89 24.76
C MET A 1 47.67 54.01 24.37
N LYS A 2 47.35 53.86 23.07
CA LYS A 2 46.21 53.04 22.62
C LYS A 2 46.72 51.79 21.89
N PRO A 3 46.42 50.58 22.37
CA PRO A 3 46.88 49.35 21.73
C PRO A 3 46.22 49.18 20.36
N LYS A 4 47.03 48.98 19.31
CA LYS A 4 46.57 48.61 17.97
C LYS A 4 46.25 47.11 17.97
N GLN A 5 44.99 46.76 18.23
CA GLN A 5 44.46 45.42 18.01
C GLN A 5 43.74 45.38 16.65
N GLN A 6 44.48 45.18 15.55
CA GLN A 6 43.90 45.12 14.19
C GLN A 6 44.07 43.76 13.49
N GLY A 7 44.65 42.73 14.14
CA GLY A 7 44.81 41.39 13.54
C GLY A 7 43.75 40.36 13.95
N MET A 8 43.14 40.50 15.14
CA MET A 8 42.26 39.48 15.70
C MET A 8 40.90 39.36 14.98
N VAL A 9 40.42 40.46 14.39
CA VAL A 9 39.11 40.51 13.72
C VAL A 9 39.04 39.54 12.53
N LEU A 10 40.12 39.41 11.76
CA LEU A 10 40.17 38.55 10.57
C LEU A 10 40.15 37.06 10.95
N LEU A 11 40.77 36.70 12.08
CA LEU A 11 40.79 35.33 12.58
C LEU A 11 39.42 34.93 13.13
N VAL A 12 38.79 35.82 13.90
CA VAL A 12 37.44 35.60 14.44
C VAL A 12 36.42 35.47 13.30
N SER A 13 36.48 36.31 12.26
CA SER A 13 35.56 36.20 11.13
C SER A 13 35.73 34.90 10.35
N LEU A 14 36.97 34.43 10.15
CA LEU A 14 37.23 33.14 9.50
C LEU A 14 36.64 31.97 10.30
N VAL A 15 36.84 31.96 11.62
CA VAL A 15 36.31 30.91 12.50
C VAL A 15 34.77 30.92 12.49
N LEU A 16 34.15 32.09 12.54
CA LEU A 16 32.69 32.21 12.47
C LEU A 16 32.15 31.74 11.12
N LEU A 17 32.79 32.10 10.01
CA LEU A 17 32.41 31.63 8.67
C LEU A 17 32.57 30.11 8.55
N LEU A 18 33.64 29.55 9.10
CA LEU A 18 33.86 28.10 9.16
C LEU A 18 32.77 27.40 9.97
N MET A 19 32.39 27.95 11.12
CA MET A 19 31.29 27.39 11.93
C MET A 19 29.97 27.42 11.17
N LEU A 20 29.63 28.55 10.53
CA LEU A 20 28.41 28.68 9.73
C LEU A 20 28.38 27.69 8.57
N THR A 21 29.51 27.47 7.89
CA THR A 21 29.59 26.50 6.78
C THR A 21 29.39 25.06 7.26
N ILE A 22 29.98 24.67 8.39
CA ILE A 22 29.77 23.33 8.95
C ILE A 22 28.29 23.12 9.33
N ILE A 23 27.66 24.13 9.96
CA ILE A 23 26.24 24.08 10.31
C ILE A 23 25.39 23.96 9.04
N ALA A 24 25.68 24.76 8.01
CA ALA A 24 24.95 24.75 6.74
C ALA A 24 25.04 23.38 6.04
N ILE A 25 26.23 22.78 5.97
CA ILE A 25 26.44 21.45 5.37
C ILE A 25 25.69 20.38 6.17
N THR A 26 25.75 20.44 7.49
CA THR A 26 25.06 19.49 8.38
C THR A 26 23.55 19.56 8.17
N ALA A 27 22.98 20.76 8.12
CA ALA A 27 21.56 20.98 7.85
C ALA A 27 21.17 20.44 6.47
N ALA A 28 21.94 20.74 5.43
CA ALA A 28 21.70 20.24 4.07
C ALA A 28 21.76 18.70 3.99
N SER A 29 22.71 18.07 4.68
CA SER A 29 22.81 16.61 4.77
C SER A 29 21.56 15.99 5.40
N GLN A 30 21.05 16.61 6.48
CA GLN A 30 19.83 16.14 7.14
C GLN A 30 18.60 16.26 6.22
N SER A 31 18.46 17.37 5.49
CA SER A 31 17.39 17.54 4.50
C SER A 31 17.42 16.48 3.40
N ASN A 32 18.62 16.14 2.88
CA ASN A 32 18.76 15.10 1.87
C ASN A 32 18.32 13.72 2.38
N LEU A 33 18.65 13.37 3.62
CA LEU A 33 18.19 12.11 4.22
C LEU A 33 16.66 12.09 4.38
N GLN A 34 16.06 13.17 4.86
CA GLN A 34 14.62 13.28 5.00
C GLN A 34 13.89 13.17 3.65
N LEU A 35 14.44 13.77 2.58
CA LEU A 35 13.90 13.64 1.23
C LEU A 35 13.89 12.17 0.76
N ARG A 36 14.96 11.42 1.03
CA ARG A 36 15.02 9.99 0.67
C ARG A 36 14.01 9.16 1.46
N ILE A 37 13.87 9.43 2.76
CA ILE A 37 12.86 8.76 3.60
C ILE A 37 11.45 9.09 3.11
N SER A 38 11.18 10.37 2.81
CA SER A 38 9.90 10.83 2.26
C SER A 38 9.59 10.18 0.92
N SER A 39 10.57 10.10 0.01
CA SER A 39 10.41 9.42 -1.28
C SER A 39 10.15 7.93 -1.13
N ASN A 40 10.85 7.24 -0.22
CA ASN A 40 10.62 5.83 0.04
C ASN A 40 9.21 5.59 0.64
N SER A 41 8.81 6.40 1.61
CA SER A 41 7.47 6.35 2.21
C SER A 41 6.39 6.63 1.18
N GLN A 42 6.62 7.57 0.24
CA GLN A 42 5.68 7.88 -0.83
C GLN A 42 5.49 6.68 -1.76
N GLN A 43 6.58 6.07 -2.23
CA GLN A 43 6.51 4.88 -3.09
C GLN A 43 5.80 3.72 -2.39
N GLN A 44 6.08 3.50 -1.11
CA GLN A 44 5.41 2.47 -0.32
C GLN A 44 3.91 2.74 -0.17
N ASN A 45 3.54 4.00 0.07
CA ASN A 45 2.13 4.39 0.17
C ASN A 45 1.40 4.23 -1.18
N THR A 46 2.04 4.57 -2.30
CA THR A 46 1.48 4.35 -3.65
C THR A 46 1.25 2.86 -3.90
N ALA A 47 2.22 1.99 -3.58
CA ALA A 47 2.06 0.54 -3.73
C ALA A 47 0.90 0.01 -2.85
N PHE A 48 0.77 0.54 -1.62
CA PHE A 48 -0.34 0.17 -0.73
C PHE A 48 -1.70 0.63 -1.26
N GLN A 49 -1.80 1.87 -1.75
CA GLN A 49 -3.03 2.39 -2.36
C GLN A 49 -3.41 1.60 -3.62
N ALA A 50 -2.43 1.16 -4.42
CA ALA A 50 -2.68 0.28 -5.56
C ALA A 50 -3.20 -1.09 -5.11
N ALA A 51 -2.65 -1.67 -4.04
CA ALA A 51 -3.16 -2.92 -3.49
C ALA A 51 -4.62 -2.75 -3.01
N GLU A 52 -4.93 -1.64 -2.34
CA GLU A 52 -6.28 -1.36 -1.84
C GLU A 52 -7.29 -1.12 -2.97
N SER A 53 -6.89 -0.40 -4.02
CA SER A 53 -7.77 -0.21 -5.18
C SER A 53 -8.10 -1.54 -5.86
N GLY A 54 -7.14 -2.47 -5.91
CA GLY A 54 -7.35 -3.84 -6.36
C GLY A 54 -8.34 -4.63 -5.49
N LEU A 55 -8.20 -4.57 -4.16
CA LEU A 55 -9.18 -5.20 -3.24
C LEU A 55 -10.57 -4.61 -3.42
N GLN A 56 -10.67 -3.29 -3.50
CA GLN A 56 -11.94 -2.59 -3.66
C GLN A 56 -12.62 -2.95 -4.99
N ARG A 57 -11.84 -3.04 -6.07
CA ARG A 57 -12.35 -3.44 -7.39
C ARG A 57 -12.83 -4.89 -7.38
N TRP A 58 -12.02 -5.81 -6.84
CA TRP A 58 -12.41 -7.21 -6.68
C TRP A 58 -13.69 -7.36 -5.85
N ALA A 59 -13.79 -6.62 -4.73
CA ALA A 59 -14.96 -6.66 -3.87
C ALA A 59 -16.22 -6.10 -4.56
N ASN A 60 -16.09 -5.04 -5.36
CA ASN A 60 -17.19 -4.50 -6.15
C ASN A 60 -17.69 -5.53 -7.16
N ASP A 61 -16.77 -6.15 -7.90
CA ASP A 61 -17.10 -7.19 -8.87
C ASP A 61 -17.78 -8.38 -8.18
N TYR A 62 -17.36 -8.75 -6.97
CA TYR A 62 -18.01 -9.79 -6.16
C TYR A 62 -19.42 -9.40 -5.68
N PHE A 63 -19.59 -8.22 -5.08
CA PHE A 63 -20.89 -7.80 -4.52
C PHE A 63 -21.90 -7.35 -5.58
N SER A 64 -21.46 -7.09 -6.81
CA SER A 64 -22.35 -6.85 -7.94
C SER A 64 -23.07 -8.12 -8.42
N ARG A 65 -22.56 -9.30 -8.03
CA ARG A 65 -23.13 -10.61 -8.38
C ARG A 65 -24.23 -11.02 -7.42
N THR A 66 -25.19 -11.78 -7.95
CA THR A 66 -26.27 -12.39 -7.15
C THR A 66 -25.85 -13.72 -6.52
N ASP A 67 -24.88 -14.40 -7.14
CA ASP A 67 -24.23 -15.58 -6.59
C ASP A 67 -23.17 -15.18 -5.54
N ALA A 68 -22.97 -16.02 -4.52
CA ALA A 68 -21.95 -15.79 -3.48
C ALA A 68 -20.65 -16.57 -3.71
N ASP A 69 -20.47 -17.16 -4.89
CA ASP A 69 -19.29 -17.99 -5.19
C ASP A 69 -18.12 -17.11 -5.64
N PRO A 70 -17.04 -16.99 -4.83
CA PRO A 70 -15.91 -16.14 -5.18
C PRO A 70 -15.07 -16.69 -6.33
N SER A 71 -15.25 -17.96 -6.73
CA SER A 71 -14.55 -18.53 -7.89
C SER A 71 -14.93 -17.86 -9.21
N LEU A 72 -16.06 -17.14 -9.25
CA LEU A 72 -16.58 -16.49 -10.46
C LEU A 72 -15.96 -15.11 -10.75
N VAL A 73 -15.32 -14.47 -9.77
CA VAL A 73 -14.63 -13.17 -9.96
C VAL A 73 -13.18 -13.36 -10.42
N GLY A 74 -12.56 -14.50 -10.10
CA GLY A 74 -11.21 -14.82 -10.54
C GLY A 74 -10.18 -13.76 -10.15
N VAL A 75 -9.14 -13.60 -10.97
CA VAL A 75 -8.10 -12.58 -10.79
C VAL A 75 -8.55 -11.26 -11.42
N VAL A 76 -8.37 -10.16 -10.69
CA VAL A 76 -8.65 -8.81 -11.15
C VAL A 76 -7.36 -8.00 -11.14
N ASP A 77 -6.95 -7.54 -12.32
CA ASP A 77 -5.74 -6.77 -12.51
C ASP A 77 -6.07 -5.33 -12.94
N GLY A 78 -5.19 -4.41 -12.58
CA GLY A 78 -5.26 -3.02 -13.02
C GLY A 78 -3.85 -2.51 -13.27
N ASP A 79 -3.61 -2.02 -14.47
CA ASP A 79 -2.31 -1.53 -14.90
C ASP A 79 -2.36 -0.02 -15.20
N SER A 80 -1.27 0.66 -14.89
CA SER A 80 -1.07 2.09 -15.14
C SER A 80 0.43 2.39 -15.20
N PRO A 81 0.86 3.47 -15.87
CA PRO A 81 2.29 3.79 -16.02
C PRO A 81 3.08 3.98 -14.71
N HIS A 82 2.39 4.19 -13.58
CA HIS A 82 3.00 4.51 -12.29
C HIS A 82 2.61 3.54 -11.18
N TRP A 83 1.66 2.65 -11.42
CA TRP A 83 1.21 1.68 -10.45
C TRP A 83 0.52 0.52 -11.15
N GLN A 84 0.61 -0.66 -10.56
CA GLN A 84 -0.14 -1.82 -10.99
C GLN A 84 -0.66 -2.59 -9.78
N PHE A 85 -1.75 -3.33 -9.95
CA PHE A 85 -2.22 -4.25 -8.92
C PHE A 85 -2.73 -5.55 -9.52
N GLN A 86 -2.69 -6.59 -8.69
CA GLN A 86 -3.25 -7.90 -8.96
C GLN A 86 -3.96 -8.40 -7.71
N ALA A 87 -5.28 -8.53 -7.79
CA ALA A 87 -6.13 -9.08 -6.74
C ALA A 87 -6.58 -10.50 -7.10
N SER A 88 -6.37 -11.43 -6.18
CA SER A 88 -6.69 -12.85 -6.36
C SER A 88 -7.38 -13.42 -5.11
N PRO A 89 -8.50 -14.15 -5.27
CA PRO A 89 -9.14 -14.84 -4.17
C PRO A 89 -8.42 -16.16 -3.87
N SER A 90 -8.37 -16.54 -2.60
CA SER A 90 -8.09 -17.90 -2.18
C SER A 90 -9.33 -18.78 -2.37
N LEU A 91 -9.12 -20.09 -2.53
CA LEU A 91 -10.23 -21.04 -2.68
C LEU A 91 -11.24 -20.87 -1.54
N ALA A 92 -12.50 -20.66 -1.90
CA ALA A 92 -13.59 -20.57 -0.94
C ALA A 92 -13.72 -21.89 -0.17
N THR A 93 -13.74 -21.80 1.15
CA THR A 93 -14.22 -22.90 1.97
C THR A 93 -15.72 -22.73 2.13
N ASN A 94 -16.49 -23.68 1.60
CA ASN A 94 -17.91 -23.78 1.88
C ASN A 94 -18.07 -24.43 3.25
N LEU A 95 -18.51 -23.65 4.22
CA LEU A 95 -18.75 -24.15 5.58
C LEU A 95 -20.21 -24.60 5.64
N PRO A 96 -20.48 -25.91 5.82
CA PRO A 96 -21.84 -26.37 6.06
C PRO A 96 -22.34 -25.75 7.37
N LEU A 97 -23.50 -25.09 7.32
CA LEU A 97 -24.17 -24.65 8.53
C LEU A 97 -24.80 -25.87 9.20
N SER A 98 -24.60 -26.00 10.52
CA SER A 98 -25.14 -27.11 11.32
C SER A 98 -26.65 -27.24 11.11
N GLU A 99 -27.09 -28.45 10.75
CA GLU A 99 -28.45 -28.80 10.26
C GLU A 99 -29.58 -28.64 11.32
N GLY A 100 -29.33 -27.98 12.45
CA GLY A 100 -30.28 -27.82 13.56
C GLY A 100 -31.12 -26.53 13.57
N MET A 101 -30.97 -25.65 12.58
CA MET A 101 -31.67 -24.35 12.52
C MET A 101 -32.97 -24.39 11.71
N GLY A 102 -33.76 -25.47 11.74
CA GLY A 102 -35.11 -25.51 11.14
C GLY A 102 -35.21 -25.18 9.63
N ILE A 103 -34.09 -25.12 8.91
CA ILE A 103 -34.00 -24.99 7.46
C ILE A 103 -33.99 -26.40 6.88
N THR A 104 -35.17 -26.90 6.52
CA THR A 104 -35.41 -28.26 6.01
C THR A 104 -35.06 -28.46 4.54
N GLU A 105 -34.21 -27.61 3.96
CA GLU A 105 -33.74 -27.72 2.57
C GLU A 105 -32.23 -27.46 2.52
N PRO A 106 -31.50 -28.03 1.53
CA PRO A 106 -30.08 -27.76 1.31
C PRO A 106 -29.91 -26.34 0.75
N GLY A 107 -30.29 -25.33 1.52
CA GLY A 107 -30.50 -23.98 1.02
C GLY A 107 -29.34 -23.04 1.32
N LEU A 108 -28.94 -22.90 2.59
CA LEU A 108 -28.02 -21.83 2.99
C LEU A 108 -26.55 -22.31 3.03
N ARG A 109 -25.74 -21.77 2.11
CA ARG A 109 -24.29 -21.96 2.07
C ARG A 109 -23.57 -20.71 2.55
N VAL A 110 -22.52 -20.89 3.35
CA VAL A 110 -21.62 -19.79 3.77
C VAL A 110 -20.27 -19.99 3.13
N TYR A 111 -19.86 -19.00 2.35
CA TYR A 111 -18.53 -18.94 1.77
C TYR A 111 -17.64 -18.09 2.65
N ARG A 112 -16.50 -18.64 3.07
CA ARG A 112 -15.40 -17.89 3.65
C ARG A 112 -14.18 -18.01 2.75
N PHE A 113 -13.62 -16.86 2.39
CA PHE A 113 -12.46 -16.77 1.53
C PHE A 113 -11.63 -15.54 1.90
N GLU A 114 -10.39 -15.53 1.45
CA GLU A 114 -9.47 -14.42 1.63
C GLU A 114 -9.11 -13.89 0.24
N VAL A 115 -9.09 -12.57 0.07
CA VAL A 115 -8.61 -11.95 -1.17
C VAL A 115 -7.26 -11.35 -0.87
N ARG A 116 -6.27 -11.71 -1.67
CA ARG A 116 -4.93 -11.13 -1.63
C ARG A 116 -4.78 -10.20 -2.83
N SER A 117 -4.58 -8.93 -2.55
CA SER A 117 -4.16 -7.94 -3.55
C SER A 117 -2.71 -7.57 -3.36
N VAL A 118 -1.96 -7.55 -4.45
CA VAL A 118 -0.58 -7.06 -4.50
C VAL A 118 -0.59 -5.81 -5.37
N GLY A 119 -0.19 -4.69 -4.80
CA GLY A 119 0.01 -3.44 -5.52
C GLY A 119 1.49 -3.12 -5.64
N GLU A 120 1.90 -2.60 -6.78
CA GLU A 120 3.27 -2.22 -7.05
C GLU A 120 3.32 -0.76 -7.51
N ALA A 121 4.30 -0.01 -7.00
CA ALA A 121 4.59 1.34 -7.46
C ALA A 121 5.71 1.27 -8.50
N CYS A 122 5.44 1.84 -9.68
CA CYS A 122 6.35 1.82 -10.82
C CYS A 122 7.00 3.20 -11.00
N GLY A 123 8.27 3.21 -11.38
CA GLY A 123 8.98 4.45 -11.73
C GLY A 123 8.35 5.16 -12.93
N SER A 124 8.77 6.39 -13.21
CA SER A 124 8.20 7.23 -14.28
C SER A 124 8.24 6.63 -15.69
N ASN A 125 9.03 5.56 -15.91
CA ASN A 125 9.16 4.87 -17.19
C ASN A 125 8.30 3.60 -17.30
N GLY A 126 7.44 3.30 -16.31
CA GLY A 126 6.46 2.21 -16.36
C GLY A 126 7.00 0.77 -16.37
N GLY A 127 8.33 0.56 -16.41
CA GLY A 127 8.95 -0.77 -16.46
C GLY A 127 9.60 -1.24 -15.16
N ASP A 128 9.94 -0.33 -14.24
CA ASP A 128 10.63 -0.65 -12.99
C ASP A 128 9.68 -0.57 -11.80
N CYS A 129 8.97 -1.67 -11.51
CA CYS A 129 8.10 -1.80 -10.36
C CYS A 129 8.86 -2.53 -9.23
N ASN A 130 9.72 -1.79 -8.51
CA ASN A 130 10.60 -2.35 -7.47
C ASN A 130 9.99 -2.30 -6.05
N VAL A 131 8.88 -1.60 -5.88
CA VAL A 131 8.23 -1.43 -4.57
C VAL A 131 6.86 -2.08 -4.62
N SER A 132 6.70 -3.17 -3.88
CA SER A 132 5.43 -3.92 -3.77
C SER A 132 4.86 -3.83 -2.35
N ALA A 133 3.54 -3.75 -2.24
CA ALA A 133 2.78 -3.91 -1.01
C ALA A 133 1.69 -4.96 -1.23
N ALA A 134 1.47 -5.82 -0.25
CA ALA A 134 0.40 -6.82 -0.31
C ALA A 134 -0.62 -6.54 0.81
N HIS A 135 -1.90 -6.50 0.44
CA HIS A 135 -3.00 -6.41 1.38
C HIS A 135 -3.87 -7.66 1.24
N ARG A 136 -4.26 -8.23 2.38
CA ARG A 136 -5.13 -9.40 2.43
C ARG A 136 -6.35 -9.10 3.27
N GLN A 137 -7.52 -9.46 2.75
CA GLN A 137 -8.78 -9.22 3.42
C GLN A 137 -9.65 -10.47 3.41
N GLY A 138 -10.18 -10.82 4.58
CA GLY A 138 -11.13 -11.91 4.72
C GLY A 138 -12.55 -11.45 4.39
N PHE A 139 -13.26 -12.23 3.59
CA PHE A 139 -14.65 -12.00 3.24
C PHE A 139 -15.51 -13.19 3.64
N GLN A 140 -16.77 -12.90 3.93
CA GLN A 140 -17.78 -13.91 4.15
C GLN A 140 -19.08 -13.47 3.50
N ASN A 141 -19.73 -14.41 2.81
CA ASN A 141 -21.03 -14.17 2.23
C ASN A 141 -21.89 -15.44 2.35
N ARG A 142 -23.20 -15.24 2.36
CA ARG A 142 -24.19 -16.30 2.45
C ARG A 142 -25.06 -16.27 1.20
N SER A 143 -25.33 -17.44 0.62
CA SER A 143 -26.25 -17.57 -0.49
C SER A 143 -27.24 -18.70 -0.23
N PHE A 144 -28.46 -18.51 -0.70
CA PHE A 144 -29.52 -19.50 -0.68
C PHE A 144 -29.59 -20.18 -2.06
N SER A 145 -29.39 -21.49 -2.11
CA SER A 145 -29.60 -22.31 -3.30
C SER A 145 -31.09 -22.52 -3.50
N SER A 146 -31.73 -21.67 -4.30
CA SER A 146 -33.09 -21.90 -4.78
C SER A 146 -33.03 -22.94 -5.90
N ASN A 147 -33.34 -24.20 -5.61
CA ASN A 147 -33.61 -25.18 -6.66
C ASN A 147 -34.84 -24.70 -7.44
N ASN A 148 -34.66 -24.37 -8.71
CA ASN A 148 -35.74 -24.38 -9.69
C ASN A 148 -35.60 -25.66 -10.51
#